data_AF-A0A5K0Z5L2-F1
#
_entry.id   AF-A0A5K0Z5L2-F1
#
_cell.length_a   1.000
_cell.length_b   1.000
_cell.length_c   1.000
_cell.angle_alpha   90.00
_cell.angle_beta   90.00
_cell.angle_gamma   90.00
#
_symmetry.space_group_name_H-M   'P 1'
#
loop_
_entity.id
_entity.type
_entity.pdbx_description
1 polymer ?
#
loop_
_entity_poly.entity_id
_entity_poly.type
_entity_poly.pdbx_seq_one_letter_code
_entity_poly.pdbx_strand_id
1 'polypeptide(L)'
;NAALLDGEIIYDRDYDYDYFGFKTLEGSCLLKIGGKVVERPQHMLMRVAIGIHKDDIDSALKTYHLMSQRWFTHASPTLFNAGTPRPQ
;
A
#
# COMPACT_ATOMS: atom_id res chain seq x y z
N ASN A 1 13.80 -6.89 9.67
CA ASN A 1 13.04 -6.37 8.50
C ASN A 1 12.30 -5.07 8.78
N ALA A 2 11.67 -4.87 9.96
CA ALA A 2 10.90 -3.65 10.25
C ALA A 2 11.65 -2.33 9.95
N ALA A 3 12.83 -2.12 10.53
CA ALA A 3 13.62 -0.91 10.31
C ALA A 3 14.02 -0.67 8.84
N LEU A 4 14.18 -1.74 8.05
CA LEU A 4 14.47 -1.63 6.61
C LEU A 4 13.23 -1.15 5.86
N LEU A 5 12.10 -1.82 6.06
CA LEU A 5 10.84 -1.48 5.38
C LEU A 5 10.37 -0.06 5.73
N ASP A 6 10.49 0.33 7.01
CA ASP A 6 10.13 1.67 7.47
C ASP A 6 11.03 2.75 6.87
N GLY A 7 12.32 2.42 6.63
CA GLY A 7 13.29 3.33 6.02
C GLY A 7 13.08 3.55 4.52
N GLU A 8 12.40 2.63 3.83
CA GLU A 8 12.16 2.70 2.38
C GLU A 8 10.86 3.46 2.03
N ILE A 9 9.98 3.71 2.99
CA ILE A 9 8.73 4.42 2.76
C ILE A 9 8.97 5.91 2.56
N ILE A 10 8.54 6.44 1.41
CA ILE A 10 8.66 7.85 1.05
C ILE A 10 7.27 8.51 1.16
N TYR A 11 6.99 9.11 2.32
CA TYR A 11 5.68 9.71 2.62
C TYR A 11 5.30 10.88 1.71
N ASP A 12 6.26 11.59 1.14
CA ASP A 12 5.99 12.70 0.22
C ASP A 12 5.20 12.26 -1.02
N ARG A 13 5.28 10.97 -1.38
CA ARG A 13 4.50 10.39 -2.50
C ARG A 13 3.00 10.27 -2.20
N ASP A 14 2.57 10.47 -0.95
CA ASP A 14 1.14 10.59 -0.66
C ASP A 14 0.52 11.81 -1.36
N TYR A 15 1.30 12.87 -1.60
CA TYR A 15 0.85 14.10 -2.26
C TYR A 15 0.75 13.98 -3.78
N ASP A 16 1.25 12.89 -4.37
CA ASP A 16 1.10 12.69 -5.80
C ASP A 16 -0.39 12.49 -6.15
N TYR A 17 -1.22 12.00 -5.21
CA TYR A 17 -2.64 11.72 -5.43
C TYR A 17 -3.45 13.00 -5.57
N ASP A 18 -4.24 13.07 -6.64
CA ASP A 18 -5.27 14.09 -6.75
C ASP A 18 -6.38 13.85 -5.73
N TYR A 19 -7.23 14.86 -5.55
CA TYR A 19 -8.28 14.81 -4.53
C TYR A 19 -9.21 13.60 -4.71
N PHE A 20 -9.63 13.31 -5.95
CA PHE A 20 -10.55 12.21 -6.23
C PHE A 20 -9.88 10.84 -6.07
N GLY A 21 -8.63 10.69 -6.50
CA GLY A 21 -7.85 9.48 -6.27
C GLY A 21 -7.67 9.21 -4.79
N PHE A 22 -7.31 10.23 -4.01
CA PHE A 22 -7.17 10.10 -2.56
C PHE A 22 -8.50 9.70 -1.89
N LYS A 23 -9.61 10.36 -2.24
CA LYS A 23 -10.93 10.04 -1.69
C LYS A 23 -11.41 8.64 -2.06
N THR A 24 -11.05 8.16 -3.24
CA THR A 24 -11.32 6.77 -3.65
C THR A 24 -10.55 5.78 -2.77
N LEU A 25 -9.27 6.05 -2.51
CA LEU A 25 -8.45 5.22 -1.60
C LEU A 25 -9.00 5.23 -0.17
N GLU A 26 -9.36 6.41 0.35
CA GLU A 26 -9.96 6.57 1.69
C GLU A 26 -11.29 5.81 1.82
N GLY A 27 -12.09 5.76 0.75
CA GLY A 27 -13.37 5.08 0.72
C GLY A 27 -13.23 3.57 0.90
N SER A 28 -12.33 2.95 0.14
CA SER A 28 -12.32 1.49 -0.04
C SER A 28 -10.99 0.81 0.24
N CYS A 29 -9.84 1.46 -0.01
CA CYS A 29 -8.53 0.80 -0.01
C CYS A 29 -7.79 0.85 1.33
N LEU A 30 -7.96 1.93 2.08
CA LEU A 30 -7.26 2.14 3.36
C LEU A 30 -7.98 1.43 4.49
N LEU A 31 -7.24 0.65 5.29
CA LEU A 31 -7.82 -0.03 6.44
C LEU A 31 -8.33 0.96 7.49
N LYS A 32 -9.43 0.58 8.15
CA LYS A 32 -10.11 1.38 9.19
C LYS A 32 -10.23 0.58 10.48
N ILE A 33 -10.00 1.24 11.61
CA ILE A 33 -10.25 0.69 12.95
C ILE A 33 -11.24 1.62 13.65
N GLY A 34 -12.38 1.07 14.08
CA GLY A 34 -13.45 1.87 14.68
C GLY A 34 -13.99 2.98 13.76
N GLY A 35 -14.03 2.72 12.44
CA GLY A 35 -14.47 3.68 11.43
C GLY A 35 -13.44 4.76 11.06
N LYS A 36 -12.29 4.81 11.73
CA LYS A 36 -11.21 5.77 11.44
C LYS A 36 -10.14 5.12 10.58
N VAL A 37 -9.67 5.83 9.56
CA VAL A 37 -8.57 5.39 8.69
C VAL A 37 -7.28 5.32 9.50
N VAL A 38 -6.57 4.18 9.40
CA VAL A 38 -5.30 3.95 10.11
C VAL A 38 -4.11 3.78 9.17
N GLU A 39 -4.36 3.67 7.86
CA GLU A 39 -3.31 3.57 6.84
C GLU A 39 -3.16 4.86 6.05
N ARG A 40 -1.92 5.21 5.72
CA ARG A 40 -1.60 6.16 4.64
C ARG A 40 -1.56 5.40 3.30
N PRO A 41 -1.69 6.08 2.15
CA PRO A 41 -1.50 5.46 0.85
C PRO A 41 -0.19 4.67 0.75
N GLN A 42 0.93 5.22 1.23
CA GLN A 42 2.19 4.47 1.24
C GLN A 42 2.14 3.18 2.10
N HIS A 43 1.48 3.22 3.26
CA HIS A 43 1.33 2.02 4.11
C HIS A 43 0.54 0.93 3.38
N MET A 44 -0.54 1.32 2.69
CA MET A 44 -1.35 0.39 1.89
C MET A 44 -0.52 -0.23 0.77
N LEU A 45 0.26 0.56 0.03
CA LEU A 45 1.13 0.05 -1.03
C LEU A 45 2.20 -0.91 -0.51
N MET A 46 2.83 -0.60 0.64
CA MET A 46 3.82 -1.47 1.26
C MET A 46 3.18 -2.78 1.76
N ARG A 47 1.99 -2.71 2.39
CA ARG A 47 1.21 -3.89 2.78
C ARG A 47 0.90 -4.78 1.58
N VAL A 48 0.48 -4.19 0.45
CA VAL A 48 0.19 -4.94 -0.78
C VAL A 48 1.45 -5.62 -1.32
N ALA A 49 2.57 -4.90 -1.39
CA ALA A 49 3.83 -5.45 -1.88
C ALA A 49 4.30 -6.63 -1.02
N ILE A 50 4.29 -6.48 0.31
CA ILE A 50 4.64 -7.57 1.24
C ILE A 50 3.63 -8.71 1.13
N GLY A 51 2.33 -8.42 1.00
CA GLY A 51 1.29 -9.44 0.86
C GLY A 51 1.47 -10.32 -0.38
N ILE A 52 2.00 -9.77 -1.47
CA ILE A 52 2.27 -10.50 -2.72
C ILE A 52 3.58 -11.30 -2.61
N HIS A 53 4.66 -10.67 -2.15
CA HIS A 53 6.01 -11.24 -2.20
C HIS A 53 6.43 -12.01 -0.94
N LYS A 54 5.68 -11.89 0.16
CA LYS A 54 5.88 -12.58 1.43
C LYS A 54 7.29 -12.39 1.98
N ASP A 55 8.10 -13.45 1.98
CA ASP A 55 9.46 -13.47 2.53
C ASP A 55 10.50 -12.87 1.56
N ASP A 56 10.14 -12.63 0.30
CA ASP A 56 11.00 -11.99 -0.71
C ASP A 56 10.92 -10.45 -0.57
N ILE A 57 11.74 -9.91 0.33
CA ILE A 57 11.77 -8.48 0.66
C ILE A 57 12.29 -7.63 -0.50
N ASP A 58 13.28 -8.12 -1.26
CA ASP A 58 13.86 -7.36 -2.37
C ASP A 58 12.82 -7.12 -3.47
N SER A 59 12.04 -8.15 -3.81
CA SER A 59 10.91 -8.01 -4.74
C SER A 59 9.79 -7.14 -4.17
N ALA A 60 9.51 -7.23 -2.87
CA ALA A 60 8.52 -6.36 -2.21
C ALA A 60 8.90 -4.88 -2.32
N LEU A 61 10.16 -4.53 -2.03
CA LEU A 61 10.65 -3.15 -2.13
C LEU A 61 10.59 -2.63 -3.57
N LYS A 62 11.00 -3.47 -4.54
CA LYS A 62 10.90 -3.12 -5.96
C LYS A 62 9.46 -2.83 -6.38
N THR A 63 8.52 -3.69 -5.98
CA THR A 63 7.09 -3.52 -6.26
C THR A 63 6.53 -2.28 -5.57
N TYR A 64 6.90 -2.03 -4.31
CA TYR A 64 6.52 -0.81 -3.60
C TYR A 64 6.99 0.45 -4.34
N HIS A 65 8.25 0.52 -4.77
CA HIS A 65 8.75 1.71 -5.47
C HIS A 65 8.06 1.92 -6.82
N LEU A 66 7.83 0.86 -7.59
CA LEU A 66 7.15 0.98 -8.88
C LEU A 66 5.69 1.43 -8.72
N MET A 67 4.96 0.90 -7.74
CA MET A 67 3.59 1.34 -7.45
C MET A 67 3.52 2.76 -6.89
N SER A 68 4.38 3.11 -5.93
CA SER A 68 4.39 4.44 -5.32
C SER A 68 4.82 5.53 -6.31
N GLN A 69 5.58 5.18 -7.35
CA GLN A 69 5.90 6.05 -8.49
C GLN A 69 4.88 5.97 -9.65
N ARG A 70 3.82 5.18 -9.50
CA ARG A 70 2.71 5.04 -10.48
C ARG A 70 3.08 4.42 -11.81
N TRP A 71 4.12 3.60 -11.85
CA TRP A 71 4.42 2.82 -13.05
C TRP A 71 3.33 1.78 -13.35
N PHE A 72 2.70 1.25 -12.31
CA PHE A 72 1.53 0.37 -12.41
C PHE A 72 0.73 0.37 -11.10
N THR A 73 -0.47 -0.23 -11.14
CA THR A 73 -1.26 -0.56 -9.96
C THR A 73 -1.84 -1.96 -10.08
N HIS A 74 -2.00 -2.66 -8.96
CA HIS A 74 -2.81 -3.87 -8.94
C HIS A 74 -4.31 -3.56 -8.98
N ALA A 75 -5.11 -4.57 -9.30
CA ALA A 75 -6.56 -4.48 -9.29
C ALA A 75 -7.11 -4.25 -7.88
N SER A 76 -8.30 -3.66 -7.78
CA SER A 76 -8.91 -3.29 -6.50
C SER A 76 -8.98 -4.43 -5.47
N PRO A 77 -9.37 -5.69 -5.82
CA PRO A 77 -9.39 -6.79 -4.85
C PRO A 77 -8.03 -7.04 -4.18
N THR A 78 -6.94 -6.86 -4.93
CA THR A 78 -5.58 -7.00 -4.41
C THR A 78 -5.25 -5.88 -3.43
N LEU A 79 -5.59 -4.63 -3.74
CA LEU A 79 -5.36 -3.49 -2.85
C LEU A 79 -6.11 -3.63 -1.52
N PHE A 80 -7.32 -4.19 -1.56
CA PHE A 80 -8.16 -4.42 -0.37
C PHE A 80 -7.63 -5.56 0.51
N ASN A 81 -7.28 -6.69 -0.11
CA ASN A 81 -7.15 -7.94 0.65
C ASN A 81 -5.70 -8.39 0.86
N ALA A 82 -4.74 -7.88 0.09
CA ALA A 82 -3.34 -8.28 0.25
C ALA A 82 -2.81 -7.93 1.65
N GLY A 83 -2.13 -8.88 2.29
CA GLY A 83 -1.61 -8.75 3.66
C GLY A 83 -2.66 -8.83 4.76
N THR A 84 -3.94 -9.11 4.44
CA THR A 84 -4.99 -9.36 5.45
C THR A 84 -5.09 -10.86 5.78
N PRO A 85 -5.72 -11.27 6.91
CA PRO A 85 -5.83 -12.68 7.29
C PRO A 85 -6.55 -13.59 6.28
N ARG A 86 -7.33 -13.02 5.36
CA ARG A 86 -8.06 -13.77 4.33
C ARG A 86 -7.94 -13.05 2.98
N PRO A 87 -6.84 -13.25 2.25
CA PRO A 87 -6.72 -12.76 0.89
C PRO A 87 -7.66 -13.56 -0.04
N GLN A 88 -8.50 -12.86 -0.80
CA GLN A 88 -9.42 -13.41 -1.81
C GLN A 88 -8.75 -13.42 -3.19
#